data_AF-A0A2U3K2J3-F1
#
_entry.id   AF-A0A2U3K2J3-F1
#
_cell.length_a   1.000
_cell.length_b   1.000
_cell.length_c   1.000
_cell.angle_alpha   90.00
_cell.angle_beta   90.00
_cell.angle_gamma   90.00
#
_symmetry.space_group_name_H-M   'P 1'
#
loop_
_entity.id
_entity.type
_entity.pdbx_description
1 polymer ?
#
loop_
_entity_poly.entity_id
_entity_poly.type
_entity_poly.pdbx_seq_one_letter_code
_entity_poly.pdbx_strand_id
1 'polypeptide(L)'
;MMPGLFQVEDTIGRVHYSRFTVLSEKTLLFLADFDGEFGQLMADLARHAGPVFDAIFQHVDNPPSTPVADNPDVFVEWTAEHLLRAATLFSAYPDVTAEEIKALASAADVTGAGEQRPFLVILPIKSRLAYIEVELLLHARSHRTQKDLGTVGTPHFAQFVPLGNNQVGFFTVYDGSFDKYIADFTKYIGPVFDLVFKFTKDPPPSPCRKHLQEFIDFAAAASRVPIGFYQAYPGLTVQDIHALIADSRSQSGSDR
;
A
#
# COMPACT_ATOMS: atom_id res chain seq x y z
N MET A 1 -20.15 7.57 3.26
CA MET A 1 -19.46 6.28 3.50
C MET A 1 -17.96 6.50 3.68
N MET A 2 -17.19 6.85 2.64
CA MET A 2 -15.72 7.03 2.76
C MET A 2 -15.25 8.10 3.77
N PRO A 3 -15.82 9.33 3.81
CA PRO A 3 -15.38 10.31 4.82
C PRO A 3 -15.57 9.83 6.28
N GLY A 4 -16.61 9.04 6.53
CA GLY A 4 -16.85 8.46 7.86
C GLY A 4 -15.84 7.37 8.21
N LEU A 5 -15.48 6.51 7.26
CA LEU A 5 -14.40 5.55 7.44
C LEU A 5 -13.08 6.24 7.77
N PHE A 6 -12.75 7.30 7.04
CA PHE A 6 -11.48 8.02 7.24
C PHE A 6 -11.40 8.71 8.60
N GLN A 7 -12.52 9.24 9.10
CA GLN A 7 -12.59 9.77 10.48
C GLN A 7 -12.35 8.68 11.53
N VAL A 8 -12.89 7.47 11.30
CA VAL A 8 -12.67 6.32 12.17
C VAL A 8 -11.21 5.88 12.12
N GLU A 9 -10.63 5.73 10.93
CA GLU A 9 -9.21 5.36 10.75
C GLU A 9 -8.27 6.38 11.41
N ASP A 10 -8.59 7.67 11.30
CA ASP A 10 -7.87 8.76 11.97
C ASP A 10 -7.94 8.65 13.50
N THR A 11 -9.12 8.31 14.03
CA THR A 11 -9.36 8.13 15.47
C THR A 11 -8.68 6.88 16.00
N ILE A 12 -8.65 5.79 15.23
CA ILE A 12 -7.93 4.56 15.59
C ILE A 12 -6.42 4.83 15.67
N GLY A 13 -5.89 5.71 14.81
CA GLY A 13 -4.51 6.19 14.89
C GLY A 13 -3.43 5.21 14.41
N ARG A 14 -3.83 4.04 13.90
CA ARG A 14 -2.92 2.96 13.47
C ARG A 14 -2.77 2.83 11.96
N VAL A 15 -3.64 3.47 11.19
CA VAL A 15 -3.60 3.38 9.73
C VAL A 15 -2.74 4.53 9.21
N HIS A 16 -1.73 4.23 8.39
CA HIS A 16 -0.96 5.23 7.65
C HIS A 16 -1.71 5.67 6.41
N TYR A 17 -2.16 4.69 5.62
CA TYR A 17 -2.85 4.89 4.36
C TYR A 17 -3.91 3.82 4.15
N SER A 18 -5.08 4.20 3.64
CA SER A 18 -6.10 3.23 3.23
C SER A 18 -6.76 3.64 1.91
N ARG A 19 -7.26 2.65 1.17
CA ARG A 19 -8.10 2.84 -0.01
C ARG A 19 -8.85 1.58 -0.36
N PHE A 20 -9.97 1.73 -1.04
CA PHE A 20 -10.54 0.63 -1.83
C PHE A 20 -10.08 0.71 -3.28
N THR A 21 -10.05 -0.42 -3.99
CA THR A 21 -9.87 -0.41 -5.46
C THR A 21 -10.55 -1.62 -6.08
N VAL A 22 -10.97 -1.49 -7.34
CA VAL A 22 -11.61 -2.56 -8.10
C VAL A 22 -10.52 -3.42 -8.72
N LEU A 23 -10.35 -4.66 -8.24
CA LEU A 23 -9.45 -5.65 -8.82
C LEU A 23 -10.03 -6.27 -10.09
N SER A 24 -11.32 -6.57 -10.07
CA SER A 24 -12.08 -7.11 -11.20
C SER A 24 -13.53 -6.66 -11.12
N GLU A 25 -14.35 -6.96 -12.13
CA GLU A 25 -15.80 -6.69 -12.11
C GLU A 25 -16.52 -7.27 -10.88
N LYS A 26 -15.93 -8.28 -10.22
CA LYS A 26 -16.53 -8.98 -9.08
C LYS A 26 -15.68 -8.95 -7.81
N THR A 27 -14.61 -8.16 -7.79
CA THR A 27 -13.67 -8.19 -6.65
C THR A 27 -13.24 -6.78 -6.28
N LEU A 28 -13.57 -6.41 -5.05
CA LEU A 28 -13.11 -5.20 -4.39
C LEU A 28 -11.92 -5.56 -3.50
N LEU A 29 -10.87 -4.75 -3.53
CA LEU A 29 -9.75 -4.82 -2.59
C LEU A 29 -9.84 -3.66 -1.61
N PHE A 30 -9.66 -3.95 -0.33
CA PHE A 30 -9.29 -2.96 0.67
C PHE A 30 -7.78 -3.05 0.88
N LEU A 31 -7.06 -1.94 0.73
CA LEU A 31 -5.64 -1.86 1.00
C LEU A 31 -5.42 -0.91 2.16
N ALA A 32 -4.73 -1.37 3.19
CA ALA A 32 -4.29 -0.56 4.31
C ALA A 32 -2.82 -0.82 4.63
N ASP A 33 -2.08 0.25 4.85
CA ASP A 33 -0.74 0.24 5.44
C ASP A 33 -0.93 0.68 6.91
N PHE A 34 -0.59 -0.17 7.90
CA PHE A 34 -1.00 0.05 9.30
C PHE A 34 -0.04 -0.56 10.33
N ASP A 35 -0.18 -0.08 11.56
CA ASP A 35 0.62 -0.45 12.73
C ASP A 35 0.05 -1.64 13.52
N GLY A 36 0.96 -2.54 13.91
CA GLY A 36 0.74 -3.68 14.79
C GLY A 36 -0.25 -4.73 14.24
N GLU A 37 -1.04 -5.34 15.13
CA GLU A 37 -1.74 -6.59 14.80
C GLU A 37 -3.00 -6.41 13.95
N PHE A 38 -3.12 -7.20 12.88
CA PHE A 38 -4.26 -7.20 11.96
C PHE A 38 -5.60 -7.35 12.68
N GLY A 39 -5.71 -8.32 13.59
CA GLY A 39 -6.96 -8.59 14.30
C GLY A 39 -7.43 -7.44 15.18
N GLN A 40 -6.50 -6.67 15.76
CA GLN A 40 -6.83 -5.48 16.55
C GLN A 40 -7.43 -4.39 15.66
N LEU A 41 -6.77 -4.07 14.55
CA LEU A 41 -7.29 -3.09 13.59
C LEU A 41 -8.66 -3.51 13.05
N MET A 42 -8.84 -4.77 12.65
CA MET A 42 -10.12 -5.25 12.13
C MET A 42 -11.22 -5.19 13.19
N ALA A 43 -10.92 -5.49 14.46
CA ALA A 43 -11.88 -5.39 15.53
C ALA A 43 -12.28 -3.92 15.80
N ASP A 44 -11.34 -2.99 15.75
CA ASP A 44 -11.61 -1.56 15.92
C ASP A 44 -12.43 -1.01 14.75
N LEU A 45 -12.08 -1.39 13.52
CA LEU A 45 -12.87 -1.06 12.33
C LEU A 45 -14.28 -1.65 12.40
N ALA A 46 -14.45 -2.87 12.91
CA ALA A 46 -15.77 -3.46 13.09
C ALA A 46 -16.64 -2.62 14.04
N ARG A 47 -16.09 -2.27 15.21
CA ARG A 47 -16.83 -1.53 16.24
C ARG A 47 -17.15 -0.10 15.83
N HIS A 48 -16.24 0.57 15.13
CA HIS A 48 -16.35 2.00 14.87
C HIS A 48 -16.79 2.35 13.44
N ALA A 49 -16.50 1.47 12.47
CA ALA A 49 -16.87 1.65 11.06
C ALA A 49 -17.81 0.53 10.54
N GLY A 50 -18.38 -0.32 11.41
CA GLY A 50 -19.28 -1.42 11.04
C GLY A 50 -20.33 -1.08 9.97
N PRO A 51 -21.09 0.04 10.11
CA PRO A 51 -22.08 0.42 9.10
C PRO A 51 -21.54 0.67 7.69
N VAL A 52 -20.26 1.04 7.55
CA VAL A 52 -19.58 1.16 6.24
C VAL A 52 -19.42 -0.23 5.62
N PHE A 53 -18.97 -1.21 6.40
CA PHE A 53 -18.82 -2.59 5.94
C PHE A 53 -20.17 -3.26 5.70
N ASP A 54 -21.18 -3.02 6.54
CA ASP A 54 -22.54 -3.52 6.35
C ASP A 54 -23.11 -3.10 4.98
N ALA A 55 -22.90 -1.84 4.57
CA ALA A 55 -23.32 -1.34 3.27
C ALA A 55 -22.57 -2.01 2.10
N ILE A 56 -21.29 -2.32 2.28
CA ILE A 56 -20.50 -3.04 1.27
C ILE A 56 -20.96 -4.51 1.20
N PHE A 57 -21.19 -5.15 2.34
CA PHE A 57 -21.53 -6.56 2.45
C PHE A 57 -22.90 -6.94 1.89
N GLN A 58 -23.80 -5.98 1.72
CA GLN A 58 -25.02 -6.17 0.91
C GLN A 58 -24.75 -6.62 -0.53
N HIS A 59 -23.52 -6.41 -1.02
CA HIS A 59 -23.11 -6.72 -2.39
C HIS A 59 -21.99 -7.75 -2.47
N VAL A 60 -21.49 -8.24 -1.33
CA VAL A 60 -20.40 -9.23 -1.28
C VAL A 60 -21.00 -10.63 -1.26
N ASP A 61 -20.38 -11.55 -2.00
CA ASP A 61 -20.75 -12.96 -1.97
C ASP A 61 -20.26 -13.60 -0.66
N ASN A 62 -21.16 -14.27 0.07
CA ASN A 62 -20.91 -14.89 1.38
C ASN A 62 -20.23 -13.96 2.42
N PRO A 63 -20.85 -12.81 2.78
CA PRO A 63 -20.29 -11.88 3.76
C PRO A 63 -20.39 -12.42 5.20
N PRO A 64 -19.66 -11.82 6.17
CA PRO A 64 -19.83 -12.15 7.58
C PRO A 64 -21.20 -11.70 8.09
N SER A 65 -21.60 -12.17 9.28
CA SER A 65 -22.84 -11.75 9.93
C SER A 65 -22.87 -10.24 10.19
N THR A 66 -23.96 -9.60 9.77
CA THR A 66 -24.26 -8.19 10.02
C THR A 66 -25.33 -8.03 11.11
N PRO A 67 -25.36 -6.95 11.91
CA PRO A 67 -24.46 -5.78 11.85
C PRO A 67 -23.04 -6.12 12.30
N VAL A 68 -22.04 -5.63 11.55
CA VAL A 68 -20.62 -5.90 11.83
C VAL A 68 -20.21 -5.41 13.22
N ALA A 69 -20.74 -4.27 13.66
CA ALA A 69 -20.42 -3.70 14.98
C ALA A 69 -20.85 -4.60 16.16
N ASP A 70 -21.88 -5.43 15.96
CA ASP A 70 -22.40 -6.37 16.95
C ASP A 70 -21.68 -7.74 16.88
N ASN A 71 -20.92 -8.00 15.81
CA ASN A 71 -20.26 -9.27 15.53
C ASN A 71 -18.76 -9.09 15.18
N PRO A 72 -17.96 -8.37 16.00
CA PRO A 72 -16.59 -8.01 15.64
C PRO A 72 -15.69 -9.23 15.45
N ASP A 73 -15.84 -10.28 16.25
CA ASP A 73 -15.00 -11.48 16.13
C ASP A 73 -15.27 -12.23 14.82
N VAL A 74 -16.54 -12.34 14.41
CA VAL A 74 -16.94 -12.96 13.13
C VAL A 74 -16.40 -12.16 11.94
N PHE A 75 -16.42 -10.82 12.04
CA PHE A 75 -15.81 -9.95 11.04
C PHE A 75 -14.30 -10.11 10.95
N VAL A 76 -13.61 -10.20 12.10
CA VAL A 76 -12.15 -10.40 12.16
C VAL A 76 -11.76 -11.74 11.55
N GLU A 77 -12.48 -12.82 11.88
CA GLU A 77 -12.25 -14.15 11.29
C GLU A 77 -12.46 -14.11 9.77
N TRP A 78 -13.60 -13.57 9.32
CA TRP A 78 -13.90 -13.48 7.89
C TRP A 78 -12.86 -12.64 7.14
N THR A 79 -12.45 -11.49 7.66
CA THR A 79 -11.43 -10.65 7.01
C THR A 79 -10.06 -11.33 7.01
N ALA A 80 -9.72 -12.13 8.03
CA ALA A 80 -8.49 -12.91 8.06
C ALA A 80 -8.48 -14.03 7.01
N GLU A 81 -9.61 -14.71 6.78
CA GLU A 81 -9.76 -15.71 5.72
C GLU A 81 -9.58 -15.13 4.31
N HIS A 82 -9.93 -13.85 4.13
CA HIS A 82 -9.84 -13.13 2.86
C HIS A 82 -8.56 -12.29 2.73
N LEU A 83 -7.65 -12.34 3.72
CA LEU A 83 -6.41 -11.57 3.73
C LEU A 83 -5.40 -12.09 2.71
N LEU A 84 -4.99 -11.22 1.79
CA LEU A 84 -3.89 -11.49 0.86
C LEU A 84 -2.53 -11.23 1.54
N ARG A 85 -1.55 -12.10 1.29
CA ARG A 85 -0.19 -11.96 1.82
C ARG A 85 0.74 -11.35 0.79
N ALA A 86 1.46 -10.30 1.15
CA ALA A 86 2.47 -9.71 0.28
C ALA A 86 3.69 -10.65 0.12
N ALA A 87 4.17 -10.82 -1.11
CA ALA A 87 5.43 -11.50 -1.40
C ALA A 87 6.64 -10.60 -1.10
N THR A 88 6.44 -9.30 -1.17
CA THR A 88 7.40 -8.26 -0.76
C THR A 88 6.62 -7.13 -0.14
N LEU A 89 7.06 -6.67 1.03
CA LEU A 89 6.51 -5.50 1.73
C LEU A 89 7.67 -4.57 2.07
N PHE A 90 7.49 -3.28 1.80
CA PHE A 90 8.46 -2.22 2.06
C PHE A 90 7.77 -1.09 2.82
N SER A 91 8.45 -0.57 3.84
CA SER A 91 8.16 0.69 4.50
C SER A 91 9.46 1.51 4.52
N ALA A 92 9.37 2.81 4.25
CA ALA A 92 10.49 3.73 4.39
C ALA A 92 10.88 3.97 5.86
N TYR A 93 9.96 3.72 6.80
CA TYR A 93 10.12 3.98 8.24
C TYR A 93 9.46 2.84 9.05
N PRO A 94 9.99 1.61 8.99
CA PRO A 94 9.33 0.43 9.57
C PRO A 94 9.20 0.46 11.09
N ASP A 95 9.96 1.32 11.78
CA ASP A 95 10.04 1.40 13.23
C ASP A 95 9.29 2.61 13.82
N VAL A 96 8.45 3.29 13.03
CA VAL A 96 7.73 4.49 13.47
C VAL A 96 6.27 4.42 13.05
N THR A 97 5.38 4.55 14.03
CA THR A 97 3.94 4.45 13.87
C THR A 97 3.32 5.72 13.27
N ALA A 98 2.10 5.60 12.74
CA ALA A 98 1.34 6.73 12.23
C ALA A 98 1.10 7.80 13.33
N GLU A 99 0.83 7.36 14.56
CA GLU A 99 0.65 8.24 15.72
C GLU A 99 1.96 8.98 16.08
N GLU A 100 3.09 8.28 16.11
CA GLU A 100 4.39 8.91 16.37
C GLU A 100 4.75 9.93 15.29
N ILE A 101 4.50 9.64 14.01
CA ILE A 101 4.73 10.61 12.91
C ILE A 101 3.89 11.87 13.13
N LYS A 102 2.60 11.72 13.45
CA LYS A 102 1.72 12.87 13.76
C LYS A 102 2.22 13.66 14.96
N ALA A 103 2.64 12.98 16.03
CA ALA A 103 3.14 13.62 17.24
C ALA A 103 4.44 14.40 16.97
N LEU A 104 5.38 13.82 16.21
CA LEU A 104 6.62 14.47 15.82
C LEU A 104 6.36 15.72 14.97
N ALA A 105 5.48 15.60 13.97
CA ALA A 105 5.10 16.71 13.10
C ALA A 105 4.44 17.84 13.89
N SER A 106 3.52 17.50 14.80
CA SER A 106 2.87 18.48 15.69
C SER A 106 3.85 19.15 16.63
N ALA A 107 4.81 18.41 17.20
CA ALA A 107 5.83 18.98 18.10
C ALA A 107 6.79 19.93 17.37
N ALA A 108 7.04 19.68 16.09
CA ALA A 108 7.87 20.51 15.23
C ALA A 108 7.11 21.64 14.50
N ASP A 109 5.78 21.74 14.69
CA ASP A 109 4.89 22.65 13.93
C ASP A 109 5.03 22.50 12.40
N VAL A 110 5.19 21.25 11.93
CA VAL A 110 5.31 20.90 10.51
C VAL A 110 4.02 20.27 10.04
N THR A 111 3.39 20.86 9.03
CA THR A 111 2.17 20.34 8.39
C THR A 111 2.42 19.71 7.02
N GLY A 112 3.60 19.96 6.43
CA GLY A 112 3.97 19.45 5.11
C GLY A 112 3.21 20.12 3.95
N ALA A 113 3.85 20.19 2.79
CA ALA A 113 3.25 20.69 1.55
C ALA A 113 3.49 19.72 0.37
N GLY A 114 4.03 18.54 0.68
CA GLY A 114 4.26 17.46 -0.27
C GLY A 114 2.96 16.90 -0.82
N GLU A 115 3.05 16.32 -2.00
CA GLU A 115 1.96 15.56 -2.57
C GLU A 115 2.25 14.08 -2.38
N GLN A 116 1.25 13.29 -1.96
CA GLN A 116 1.37 11.84 -1.87
C GLN A 116 0.33 11.21 -2.78
N ARG A 117 0.71 10.22 -3.58
CA ARG A 117 -0.18 9.56 -4.54
C ARG A 117 -0.08 8.05 -4.43
N PRO A 118 -1.19 7.33 -4.61
CA PRO A 118 -1.15 5.89 -4.78
C PRO A 118 -0.82 5.54 -6.24
N PHE A 119 -0.11 4.44 -6.44
CA PHE A 119 0.07 3.80 -7.74
C PHE A 119 -0.24 2.31 -7.59
N LEU A 120 -1.25 1.84 -8.34
CA LEU A 120 -1.88 0.54 -8.14
C LEU A 120 -1.92 -0.24 -9.45
N VAL A 121 -0.92 -1.09 -9.70
CA VAL A 121 -0.82 -1.87 -10.94
C VAL A 121 -1.23 -3.31 -10.70
N ILE A 122 -2.05 -3.85 -11.59
CA ILE A 122 -2.39 -5.28 -11.61
C ILE A 122 -1.80 -5.91 -12.87
N LEU A 123 -0.90 -6.88 -12.67
CA LEU A 123 -0.18 -7.57 -13.73
C LEU A 123 -0.82 -8.93 -14.01
N PRO A 124 -1.42 -9.14 -15.20
CA PRO A 124 -1.93 -10.45 -15.59
C PRO A 124 -0.78 -11.39 -15.94
N ILE A 125 -0.70 -12.54 -15.28
CA ILE A 125 0.34 -13.56 -15.49
C ILE A 125 -0.14 -14.62 -16.49
N LYS A 126 0.77 -15.09 -17.35
CA LYS A 126 0.48 -15.94 -18.52
C LYS A 126 -0.21 -17.26 -18.16
N SER A 127 0.19 -17.89 -17.05
CA SER A 127 -0.30 -19.20 -16.63
C SER A 127 -0.13 -19.41 -15.12
N ARG A 128 -0.73 -20.49 -14.60
CA ARG A 128 -0.58 -20.87 -13.18
C ARG A 128 0.85 -21.22 -12.79
N LEU A 129 1.60 -21.91 -13.67
CA LEU A 129 3.02 -22.21 -13.41
C LEU A 129 3.84 -20.92 -13.37
N ALA A 130 3.62 -20.03 -14.34
CA ALA A 130 4.28 -18.72 -14.37
C ALA A 130 3.93 -17.87 -13.14
N TYR A 131 2.70 -17.95 -12.63
CA TYR A 131 2.29 -17.28 -11.39
C TYR A 131 3.09 -17.77 -10.18
N ILE A 132 3.23 -19.09 -10.01
CA ILE A 132 4.04 -19.67 -8.93
C ILE A 132 5.51 -19.27 -9.06
N GLU A 133 6.06 -19.26 -10.28
CA GLU A 133 7.44 -18.82 -10.53
C GLU A 133 7.64 -17.34 -10.18
N VAL A 134 6.70 -16.47 -10.53
CA VAL A 134 6.75 -15.04 -10.18
C VAL A 134 6.67 -14.85 -8.66
N GLU A 135 5.77 -15.55 -7.98
CA GLU A 135 5.64 -15.50 -6.53
C GLU A 135 6.95 -15.90 -5.83
N LEU A 136 7.56 -17.03 -6.21
CA LEU A 136 8.85 -17.47 -5.70
C LEU A 136 9.97 -16.47 -6.00
N LEU A 137 9.99 -15.90 -7.21
CA LEU A 137 10.96 -14.89 -7.61
C LEU A 137 10.87 -13.63 -6.75
N LEU A 138 9.65 -13.17 -6.47
CA LEU A 138 9.42 -11.99 -5.62
C LEU A 138 9.85 -12.25 -4.19
N HIS A 139 9.50 -13.40 -3.62
CA HIS A 139 9.97 -13.81 -2.29
C HIS A 139 11.50 -13.87 -2.20
N ALA A 140 12.15 -14.55 -3.15
CA ALA A 140 13.60 -14.70 -3.17
C ALA A 140 14.34 -13.36 -3.34
N ARG A 141 13.68 -12.35 -3.93
CA ARG A 141 14.24 -11.01 -4.16
C ARG A 141 13.75 -9.96 -3.16
N SER A 142 12.90 -10.33 -2.20
CA SER A 142 12.19 -9.38 -1.34
C SER A 142 13.13 -8.35 -0.69
N HIS A 143 14.19 -8.82 -0.01
CA HIS A 143 15.17 -7.94 0.65
C HIS A 143 15.88 -6.98 -0.33
N ARG A 144 16.27 -7.48 -1.52
CA ARG A 144 16.90 -6.61 -2.53
C ARG A 144 15.92 -5.59 -3.08
N THR A 145 14.67 -5.99 -3.30
CA THR A 145 13.61 -5.10 -3.79
C THR A 145 13.30 -4.01 -2.78
N GLN A 146 13.24 -4.34 -1.48
CA GLN A 146 13.11 -3.36 -0.40
C GLN A 146 14.27 -2.34 -0.39
N LYS A 147 15.52 -2.81 -0.54
CA LYS A 147 16.68 -1.92 -0.64
C LYS A 147 16.63 -1.02 -1.87
N ASP A 148 16.24 -1.58 -3.01
CA ASP A 148 16.10 -0.82 -4.26
C ASP A 148 14.98 0.25 -4.10
N LEU A 149 13.86 -0.07 -3.43
CA LEU A 149 12.77 0.87 -3.11
C LEU A 149 13.22 1.99 -2.16
N GLY A 150 13.96 1.65 -1.10
CA GLY A 150 14.58 2.64 -0.21
C GLY A 150 15.56 3.56 -0.93
N THR A 151 16.21 3.07 -2.00
CA THR A 151 17.11 3.90 -2.83
C THR A 151 16.35 4.88 -3.72
N VAL A 152 15.10 4.59 -4.10
CA VAL A 152 14.24 5.55 -4.83
C VAL A 152 13.92 6.76 -3.94
N GLY A 153 13.72 6.54 -2.64
CA GLY A 153 13.62 7.61 -1.63
C GLY A 153 12.30 8.39 -1.58
N THR A 154 11.34 8.06 -2.45
CA THR A 154 10.00 8.66 -2.52
C THR A 154 8.84 7.70 -2.19
N PRO A 155 8.94 6.36 -2.29
CA PRO A 155 7.89 5.48 -1.78
C PRO A 155 7.82 5.54 -0.26
N HIS A 156 6.63 5.76 0.30
CA HIS A 156 6.36 5.54 1.73
C HIS A 156 6.21 4.06 2.03
N PHE A 157 5.31 3.41 1.29
CA PHE A 157 5.03 1.99 1.36
C PHE A 157 4.97 1.42 -0.05
N ALA A 158 5.40 0.18 -0.21
CA ALA A 158 5.26 -0.55 -1.46
C ALA A 158 5.15 -2.05 -1.21
N GLN A 159 4.34 -2.73 -2.03
CA GLN A 159 4.13 -4.16 -1.90
C GLN A 159 3.91 -4.83 -3.24
N PHE A 160 4.47 -6.03 -3.39
CA PHE A 160 4.08 -6.99 -4.40
C PHE A 160 3.18 -8.03 -3.76
N VAL A 161 1.97 -8.21 -4.27
CA VAL A 161 0.95 -9.08 -3.70
C VAL A 161 0.49 -10.10 -4.75
N PRO A 162 0.70 -11.40 -4.55
CA PRO A 162 0.01 -12.43 -5.33
C PRO A 162 -1.49 -12.35 -5.05
N LEU A 163 -2.30 -12.03 -6.06
CA LEU A 163 -3.75 -11.77 -5.93
C LEU A 163 -4.62 -13.00 -6.22
N GLY A 164 -4.00 -14.16 -6.50
CA GLY A 164 -4.68 -15.31 -7.08
C GLY A 164 -5.05 -15.10 -8.55
N ASN A 165 -5.75 -16.08 -9.13
CA ASN A 165 -6.26 -16.02 -10.53
C ASN A 165 -5.22 -15.60 -11.59
N ASN A 166 -3.95 -15.96 -11.38
CA ASN A 166 -2.82 -15.54 -12.21
C ASN A 166 -2.68 -14.02 -12.30
N GLN A 167 -2.86 -13.30 -11.20
CA GLN A 167 -2.65 -11.84 -11.12
C GLN A 167 -1.69 -11.49 -10.00
N VAL A 168 -0.79 -10.55 -10.26
CA VAL A 168 0.11 -9.98 -9.23
C VAL A 168 -0.10 -8.48 -9.17
N GLY A 169 -0.36 -7.96 -7.98
CA GLY A 169 -0.46 -6.53 -7.71
C GLY A 169 0.89 -5.93 -7.36
N PHE A 170 1.17 -4.74 -7.86
CA PHE A 170 2.16 -3.83 -7.29
C PHE A 170 1.42 -2.59 -6.77
N PHE A 171 1.46 -2.37 -5.46
CA PHE A 171 0.76 -1.26 -4.82
C PHE A 171 1.76 -0.42 -4.04
N THR A 172 1.74 0.88 -4.24
CA THR A 172 2.63 1.80 -3.54
C THR A 172 1.93 3.12 -3.25
N VAL A 173 2.36 3.79 -2.18
CA VAL A 173 2.11 5.20 -1.92
C VAL A 173 3.45 5.92 -1.98
N TYR A 174 3.53 7.03 -2.72
CA TYR A 174 4.80 7.72 -2.99
C TYR A 174 4.64 9.24 -3.06
N ASP A 175 5.77 9.94 -2.93
CA ASP A 175 5.86 11.40 -3.01
C ASP A 175 5.86 11.94 -4.46
N GLY A 176 5.08 13.00 -4.68
CA GLY A 176 5.08 13.82 -5.87
C GLY A 176 4.22 13.30 -7.01
N SER A 177 4.35 13.98 -8.16
CA SER A 177 3.66 13.61 -9.40
C SER A 177 4.20 12.30 -9.99
N PHE A 178 3.35 11.55 -10.70
CA PHE A 178 3.74 10.33 -11.39
C PHE A 178 4.99 10.48 -12.28
N ASP A 179 5.07 11.55 -13.09
CA ASP A 179 6.20 11.75 -14.02
C ASP A 179 7.55 11.91 -13.30
N LYS A 180 7.57 12.57 -12.15
CA LYS A 180 8.77 12.73 -11.32
C LYS A 180 9.17 11.41 -10.68
N TYR A 181 8.18 10.66 -10.20
CA TYR A 181 8.38 9.38 -9.53
C TYR A 181 8.87 8.28 -10.49
N ILE A 182 8.24 8.15 -11.65
CA ILE A 182 8.36 6.97 -12.50
C ILE A 182 9.76 6.84 -13.12
N ALA A 183 10.49 7.94 -13.32
CA ALA A 183 11.85 7.91 -13.86
C ALA A 183 12.84 7.24 -12.89
N ASP A 184 12.92 7.72 -11.65
CA ASP A 184 13.79 7.12 -10.62
C ASP A 184 13.30 5.72 -10.22
N PHE A 185 11.99 5.52 -10.18
CA PHE A 185 11.41 4.19 -10.00
C PHE A 185 11.87 3.22 -11.09
N THR A 186 11.79 3.58 -12.37
CA THR A 186 12.22 2.71 -13.48
C THR A 186 13.72 2.42 -13.40
N LYS A 187 14.51 3.40 -12.94
CA LYS A 187 15.93 3.20 -12.69
C LYS A 187 16.14 2.11 -11.64
N TYR A 188 15.58 2.16 -10.44
CA TYR A 188 15.94 1.16 -9.42
C TYR A 188 15.07 -0.11 -9.47
N ILE A 189 13.78 0.03 -9.75
CA ILE A 189 12.77 -1.03 -9.68
C ILE A 189 12.49 -1.66 -11.05
N GLY A 190 12.80 -0.98 -12.16
CA GLY A 190 12.65 -1.52 -13.52
C GLY A 190 13.23 -2.92 -13.71
N PRO A 191 14.42 -3.29 -13.19
CA PRO A 191 14.93 -4.65 -13.28
C PRO A 191 14.06 -5.72 -12.61
N VAL A 192 13.27 -5.37 -11.58
CA VAL A 192 12.31 -6.29 -10.96
C VAL A 192 11.12 -6.49 -11.90
N PHE A 193 10.59 -5.42 -12.49
CA PHE A 193 9.55 -5.51 -13.52
C PHE A 193 10.01 -6.29 -14.75
N ASP A 194 11.25 -6.09 -15.21
CA ASP A 194 11.84 -6.85 -16.33
C ASP A 194 11.85 -8.37 -16.08
N LEU A 195 11.94 -8.80 -14.82
CA LEU A 195 11.83 -10.21 -14.45
C LEU A 195 10.38 -10.68 -14.47
N VAL A 196 9.46 -9.90 -13.90
CA VAL A 196 8.02 -10.22 -13.86
C VAL A 196 7.40 -10.21 -15.26
N PHE A 197 7.84 -9.30 -16.14
CA PHE A 197 7.34 -9.15 -17.51
C PHE A 197 7.61 -10.34 -18.41
N LYS A 198 8.64 -11.15 -18.13
CA LYS A 198 8.83 -12.45 -18.82
C LYS A 198 7.61 -13.36 -18.70
N PHE A 199 6.86 -13.20 -17.62
CA PHE A 199 5.69 -14.01 -17.26
C PHE A 199 4.36 -13.25 -17.39
N THR A 200 4.38 -11.96 -17.71
CA THR A 200 3.19 -11.11 -17.81
C THR A 200 2.58 -11.18 -19.21
N LYS A 201 1.26 -11.18 -19.32
CA LYS A 201 0.55 -11.07 -20.61
C LYS A 201 0.70 -9.64 -21.14
N ASP A 202 1.02 -9.53 -22.43
CA ASP A 202 1.14 -8.25 -23.14
C ASP A 202 1.97 -7.18 -22.40
N PRO A 203 3.21 -7.51 -21.97
CA PRO A 203 4.06 -6.57 -21.24
C PRO A 203 4.61 -5.47 -22.17
N PRO A 204 5.06 -4.33 -21.61
CA PRO A 204 5.83 -3.37 -22.41
C PRO A 204 7.20 -3.96 -22.80
N PRO A 205 7.92 -3.36 -23.76
CA PRO A 205 9.26 -3.80 -24.11
C PRO A 205 10.23 -3.76 -22.92
N SER A 206 11.04 -4.82 -22.77
CA SER A 206 12.10 -4.92 -21.77
C SER A 206 13.49 -4.84 -22.43
N PRO A 207 14.51 -4.25 -21.77
CA PRO A 207 14.47 -3.75 -20.40
C PRO A 207 13.80 -2.37 -20.27
N CYS A 208 12.99 -2.17 -19.23
CA CYS A 208 12.20 -0.94 -19.03
C CYS A 208 13.05 0.33 -19.12
N ARG A 209 14.29 0.29 -18.60
CA ARG A 209 15.23 1.44 -18.64
C ARG A 209 15.62 1.90 -20.06
N LYS A 210 15.45 1.05 -21.08
CA LYS A 210 15.70 1.39 -22.48
C LYS A 210 14.42 1.79 -23.23
N HIS A 211 13.26 1.57 -22.61
CA HIS A 211 11.92 1.78 -23.16
C HIS A 211 11.06 2.53 -22.13
N LEU A 212 11.60 3.66 -21.65
CA LEU A 212 11.04 4.36 -20.50
C LEU A 212 9.61 4.85 -20.78
N GLN A 213 9.37 5.40 -21.98
CA GLN A 213 8.05 5.92 -22.33
C GLN A 213 7.03 4.78 -22.45
N GLU A 214 7.39 3.66 -23.07
CA GLU A 214 6.50 2.51 -23.18
C GLU A 214 6.18 1.88 -21.82
N PHE A 215 7.14 1.89 -20.89
CA PHE A 215 6.90 1.50 -19.51
C PHE A 215 5.97 2.47 -18.78
N ILE A 216 6.16 3.78 -18.95
CA ILE A 216 5.29 4.84 -18.42
C ILE A 216 3.86 4.66 -18.93
N ASP A 217 3.69 4.48 -20.24
CA ASP A 217 2.39 4.33 -20.88
C ASP A 217 1.68 3.06 -20.39
N PHE A 218 2.41 1.95 -20.29
CA PHE A 218 1.90 0.71 -19.71
C PHE A 218 1.49 0.89 -18.24
N ALA A 219 2.35 1.50 -17.43
CA ALA A 219 2.10 1.76 -16.02
C ALA A 219 0.86 2.63 -15.82
N ALA A 220 0.71 3.71 -16.59
CA ALA A 220 -0.44 4.59 -16.54
C ALA A 220 -1.73 3.86 -16.96
N ALA A 221 -1.69 3.05 -18.02
CA ALA A 221 -2.84 2.28 -18.50
C ALA A 221 -3.24 1.14 -17.55
N ALA A 222 -2.28 0.53 -16.86
CA ALA A 222 -2.52 -0.56 -15.92
C ALA A 222 -2.89 -0.08 -14.52
N SER A 223 -2.63 1.19 -14.19
CA SER A 223 -2.90 1.78 -12.89
C SER A 223 -4.41 1.88 -12.61
N ARG A 224 -4.81 1.54 -11.38
CA ARG A 224 -6.20 1.61 -10.91
C ARG A 224 -6.44 2.86 -10.09
N VAL A 225 -7.56 3.51 -10.36
CA VAL A 225 -8.04 4.65 -9.56
C VAL A 225 -8.57 4.10 -8.22
N PRO A 226 -8.10 4.63 -7.08
CA PRO A 226 -8.63 4.24 -5.78
C PRO A 226 -10.04 4.82 -5.55
N ILE A 227 -10.87 4.09 -4.84
CA ILE A 227 -12.13 4.56 -4.28
C ILE A 227 -11.82 5.10 -2.89
N GLY A 228 -11.68 6.43 -2.82
CA GLY A 228 -11.20 7.11 -1.63
C GLY A 228 -9.71 6.86 -1.37
N PHE A 229 -9.06 7.80 -0.68
CA PHE A 229 -7.67 7.65 -0.28
C PHE A 229 -7.46 8.38 1.05
N TYR A 230 -7.27 7.60 2.11
CA TYR A 230 -6.94 8.11 3.43
C TYR A 230 -5.44 8.26 3.56
N GLN A 231 -5.02 9.35 4.22
CA GLN A 231 -3.64 9.67 4.56
C GLN A 231 -3.64 10.19 6.00
N ALA A 232 -2.90 9.54 6.90
CA ALA A 232 -2.82 9.98 8.29
C ALA A 232 -2.03 11.29 8.46
N TYR A 233 -1.07 11.54 7.59
CA TYR A 233 -0.20 12.72 7.62
C TYR A 233 -0.07 13.28 6.20
N PRO A 234 -1.15 13.83 5.64
CA PRO A 234 -1.10 14.43 4.31
C PRO A 234 -0.09 15.57 4.30
N GLY A 235 0.68 15.70 3.22
CA GLY A 235 1.67 16.78 3.09
C GLY A 235 3.09 16.41 3.52
N LEU A 236 3.28 15.42 4.40
CA LEU A 236 4.62 15.04 4.86
C LEU A 236 5.28 14.08 3.88
N THR A 237 6.36 14.49 3.24
CA THR A 237 7.15 13.60 2.37
C THR A 237 7.91 12.57 3.19
N VAL A 238 8.42 11.52 2.55
CA VAL A 238 9.36 10.56 3.16
C VAL A 238 10.55 11.29 3.79
N GLN A 239 11.04 12.35 3.13
CA GLN A 239 12.17 13.14 3.63
C GLN A 239 11.80 13.99 4.85
N ASP A 240 10.60 14.58 4.88
CA ASP A 240 10.11 15.30 6.07
C ASP A 240 10.03 14.35 7.27
N ILE A 241 9.49 13.15 7.06
CA ILE A 241 9.37 12.13 8.12
C ILE A 241 10.75 11.70 8.61
N HIS A 242 11.72 11.46 7.72
CA HIS A 242 13.09 11.15 8.12
C HIS A 242 13.76 12.28 8.90
N ALA A 243 13.53 13.54 8.53
CA ALA A 243 14.04 14.69 9.25
C ALA A 243 13.44 14.76 10.68
N LEU A 244 12.12 14.62 10.81
CA LEU A 244 11.42 14.58 12.10
C LEU A 244 11.95 13.46 13.02
N ILE A 245 12.21 12.28 12.46
CA ILE A 245 12.79 11.15 13.21
C ILE A 245 14.23 11.44 13.64
N ALA A 246 15.05 12.05 12.77
CA ALA A 246 16.43 12.37 13.08
C ALA A 246 16.52 13.44 14.18
N ASP A 247 15.68 14.47 14.11
CA ASP A 247 15.66 15.57 15.06
C ASP A 247 15.24 15.10 16.46
N SER A 248 14.22 14.23 16.57
CA SER A 248 13.78 13.69 17.87
C SER A 248 14.86 12.84 18.55
N ARG A 249 15.62 12.06 17.79
CA ARG A 249 16.77 11.30 18.31
C ARG A 249 17.87 12.23 18.81
N SER A 250 18.15 13.32 18.11
CA SER A 250 19.17 14.29 18.52
C SER A 250 18.83 14.98 19.85
N GLN A 251 17.55 15.33 20.06
CA GLN A 251 17.06 15.94 21.28
C GLN A 251 17.15 14.97 22.47
N SER A 252 16.75 13.70 22.28
CA SER A 252 16.85 12.67 23.33
C SER A 252 18.29 12.36 23.78
N GLY A 253 19.28 12.65 22.93
CA GLY A 253 20.70 12.48 23.23
C GLY A 253 21.35 13.69 23.88
N SER A 254 20.73 14.88 23.82
CA SER A 254 21.22 16.10 24.46
C SER A 254 20.78 16.23 25.92
N ASP A 255 19.78 15.44 26.34
CA ASP A 255 19.24 15.41 27.72
C ASP A 255 19.89 14.33 28.60
N ARG A 256 21.02 13.74 28.18
CA ARG A 256 21.84 12.79 28.96
C ARG A 256 23.25 13.32 29.17
#